data_AF-A0A150WSJ3-F1
#
_entry.id   AF-A0A150WSJ3-F1
#
_cell.length_a   1.000
_cell.length_b   1.000
_cell.length_c   1.000
_cell.angle_alpha   90.00
_cell.angle_beta   90.00
_cell.angle_gamma   90.00
#
_symmetry.space_group_name_H-M   'P 1'
#
loop_
_entity.id
_entity.type
_entity.pdbx_description
1 polymer ?
#
loop_
_entity_poly.entity_id
_entity_poly.type
_entity_poly.pdbx_seq_one_letter_code
_entity_poly.pdbx_strand_id
1 'polypeptide(L)'
;MSQYDVPNLYSFLHQTPEAGLRKMLVDNKPFSEVHFNLMMKVVRACNEAQFTEHFEKQDFPKCKFNPNEIKLKEKFWGDAITCWNSRGLLTPAVATKAA
;
A
#
# COMPACT_ATOMS: atom_id res chain seq x y z
N MET A 1 8.29 15.18 -2.49
CA MET A 1 7.05 15.19 -3.30
C MET A 1 6.91 13.80 -3.89
N SER A 2 6.06 12.96 -3.29
CA SER A 2 5.71 11.66 -3.85
C SER A 2 5.28 11.79 -5.31
N GLN A 3 5.71 10.85 -6.15
CA GLN A 3 5.29 10.72 -7.54
C GLN A 3 3.78 10.41 -7.64
N TYR A 4 3.19 9.87 -6.58
CA TYR A 4 1.83 9.38 -6.53
C TYR A 4 0.96 10.16 -5.55
N ASP A 5 -0.34 10.21 -5.82
CA ASP A 5 -1.37 10.68 -4.89
C ASP A 5 -1.61 9.62 -3.80
N VAL A 6 -0.66 9.57 -2.87
CA VAL A 6 -0.67 8.65 -1.72
C VAL A 6 -1.86 8.89 -0.78
N PRO A 7 -2.32 10.14 -0.53
CA PRO A 7 -3.55 10.38 0.23
C PRO A 7 -4.77 9.65 -0.34
N ASN A 8 -4.99 9.75 -1.65
CA ASN A 8 -6.10 9.06 -2.29
C ASN A 8 -5.97 7.53 -2.24
N LEU A 9 -4.74 7.01 -2.42
CA LEU A 9 -4.45 5.59 -2.23
C LEU A 9 -4.81 5.13 -0.81
N TYR A 10 -4.39 5.87 0.22
CA TYR A 10 -4.72 5.55 1.61
C TYR A 10 -6.24 5.54 1.83
N SER A 11 -6.94 6.57 1.35
CA SER A 11 -8.40 6.67 1.45
C SER A 11 -9.07 5.45 0.82
N PHE A 12 -8.66 5.05 -0.38
CA PHE A 12 -9.16 3.85 -1.05
C PHE A 12 -8.90 2.58 -0.24
N LEU A 13 -7.66 2.37 0.22
CA LEU A 13 -7.29 1.18 1.01
C LEU A 13 -7.99 1.14 2.38
N HIS A 14 -8.30 2.28 2.97
CA HIS A 14 -8.96 2.39 4.27
C HIS A 14 -10.48 2.23 4.16
N GLN A 15 -11.11 2.77 3.11
CA GLN A 15 -12.56 2.76 2.93
C GLN A 15 -13.07 1.50 2.22
N THR A 16 -12.25 0.87 1.39
CA THR A 16 -12.67 -0.32 0.65
C THR A 16 -12.73 -1.54 1.57
N PRO A 17 -13.82 -2.34 1.55
CA PRO A 17 -13.92 -3.55 2.35
C PRO A 17 -12.78 -4.53 2.07
N GLU A 18 -12.21 -5.11 3.12
CA GLU A 18 -11.06 -6.05 3.02
C GLU A 18 -11.34 -7.22 2.09
N ALA A 19 -12.57 -7.75 2.07
CA ALA A 19 -12.94 -8.85 1.17
C ALA A 19 -12.84 -8.44 -0.32
N GLY A 20 -13.14 -7.17 -0.64
CA GLY A 20 -12.99 -6.61 -1.97
C GLY A 20 -11.52 -6.38 -2.32
N LEU A 21 -10.77 -5.74 -1.42
CA LEU A 21 -9.34 -5.51 -1.60
C LEU A 21 -8.56 -6.81 -1.75
N ARG A 22 -8.89 -7.83 -0.96
CA ARG A 22 -8.22 -9.13 -1.04
C ARG A 22 -8.42 -9.78 -2.41
N LYS A 23 -9.65 -9.78 -2.94
CA LYS A 23 -9.94 -10.29 -4.30
C LYS A 23 -9.24 -9.49 -5.39
N MET A 24 -9.04 -8.19 -5.17
CA MET A 24 -8.43 -7.29 -6.14
C MET A 24 -6.89 -7.37 -6.14
N LEU A 25 -6.29 -7.51 -4.96
CA LEU A 25 -4.84 -7.37 -4.76
C LEU A 25 -4.13 -8.72 -4.61
N VAL A 26 -4.75 -9.72 -3.98
CA VAL A 26 -4.08 -11.01 -3.73
C VAL A 26 -4.17 -11.89 -4.99
N ASP A 27 -3.09 -11.92 -5.76
CA ASP A 27 -2.92 -12.75 -6.95
C ASP A 27 -1.84 -13.82 -6.79
N ASN A 28 -1.15 -13.83 -5.64
CA ASN A 28 0.01 -14.66 -5.33
C ASN A 28 1.21 -14.46 -6.29
N LYS A 29 1.18 -13.44 -7.16
CA LYS A 29 2.25 -13.04 -8.08
C LYS A 29 2.01 -11.58 -8.57
N PRO A 30 2.59 -10.53 -7.96
CA PRO A 30 3.59 -10.51 -6.88
C PRO A 30 3.01 -10.44 -5.46
N PHE A 31 1.70 -10.24 -5.31
CA PHE A 31 1.11 -9.82 -4.04
C PHE A 31 0.37 -10.99 -3.37
N SER A 32 0.94 -11.48 -2.27
CA SER A 32 0.42 -12.64 -1.52
C SER A 32 -0.46 -12.24 -0.33
N GLU A 33 -1.08 -13.23 0.30
CA GLU A 33 -1.86 -13.04 1.54
C GLU A 33 -1.03 -12.38 2.66
N VAL A 34 0.28 -12.67 2.72
CA VAL A 34 1.20 -12.04 3.69
C VAL A 34 1.37 -10.54 3.40
N HIS A 35 1.43 -10.15 2.13
CA HIS A 35 1.47 -8.74 1.73
C HIS A 35 0.18 -8.04 2.11
N PHE A 36 -0.96 -8.66 1.83
CA PHE A 36 -2.26 -8.10 2.16
C PHE A 36 -2.43 -7.86 3.67
N ASN A 37 -2.08 -8.85 4.49
CA ASN A 37 -2.16 -8.73 5.94
C ASN A 37 -1.22 -7.65 6.48
N LEU A 38 -0.01 -7.54 5.93
CA LEU A 38 0.94 -6.49 6.29
C LEU A 38 0.42 -5.10 5.87
N MET A 39 -0.10 -4.97 4.66
CA MET A 39 -0.70 -3.74 4.15
C MET A 39 -1.85 -3.26 5.04
N MET A 40 -2.82 -4.13 5.34
CA MET A 40 -3.94 -3.76 6.21
C MET A 40 -3.49 -3.39 7.63
N LYS A 41 -2.43 -4.05 8.13
CA LYS A 41 -1.82 -3.70 9.42
C LYS A 41 -1.20 -2.30 9.39
N VAL A 42 -0.52 -1.93 8.31
CA VAL A 42 0.05 -0.58 8.13
C VAL A 42 -1.05 0.46 8.01
N VAL A 43 -2.04 0.25 7.13
CA VAL A 43 -3.17 1.18 6.91
C VAL A 43 -3.95 1.43 8.20
N ARG A 44 -4.16 0.41 9.03
CA ARG A 44 -4.87 0.55 10.32
C ARG A 44 -4.02 1.14 11.45
N ALA A 45 -2.69 1.07 11.35
CA ALA A 45 -1.78 1.57 12.38
C ALA A 45 -1.43 3.06 12.20
N CYS A 46 -1.80 3.65 11.07
CA CYS A 46 -1.47 5.02 10.67
C CYS A 46 -2.73 5.81 10.39
N ASN A 47 -2.62 7.14 10.44
CA ASN A 47 -3.50 8.03 9.69
C ASN A 47 -2.93 8.32 8.28
N GLU A 48 -3.66 9.05 7.45
CA GLU A 48 -3.27 9.39 6.07
C GLU A 48 -1.88 10.04 5.96
N ALA A 49 -1.59 11.01 6.83
CA ALA A 49 -0.32 11.73 6.83
C ALA A 49 0.85 10.79 7.19
N GLN A 50 0.67 9.96 8.21
CA GLN A 50 1.66 8.95 8.62
C GLN A 50 1.85 7.89 7.55
N PHE A 51 0.78 7.43 6.90
CA PHE A 51 0.88 6.47 5.80
C PHE A 51 1.68 7.06 4.63
N THR A 52 1.43 8.32 4.30
CA THR A 52 2.18 9.03 3.26
C THR A 52 3.67 9.10 3.59
N GLU A 53 4.01 9.46 4.83
CA GLU A 53 5.39 9.49 5.30
C GLU A 53 6.04 8.09 5.21
N HIS A 54 5.35 7.04 5.64
CA HIS A 54 5.85 5.68 5.60
C HIS A 54 6.02 5.14 4.18
N PHE A 55 5.10 5.49 3.28
CA PHE A 55 5.19 5.16 1.87
C PHE A 55 6.41 5.84 1.22
N GLU A 56 6.63 7.14 1.47
CA GLU A 56 7.74 7.89 0.90
C GLU A 56 9.10 7.41 1.43
N LYS A 57 9.18 7.11 2.73
CA LYS A 57 10.41 6.59 3.37
C LYS A 57 10.63 5.11 3.14
N GLN A 58 9.63 4.40 2.62
CA GLN A 58 9.59 2.94 2.55
C GLN A 58 9.90 2.27 3.89
N ASP A 59 9.50 2.90 4.99
CA ASP A 59 9.62 2.36 6.33
C ASP A 59 8.24 1.89 6.83
N PHE A 60 8.11 1.57 8.12
CA PHE A 60 6.87 1.01 8.66
C PHE A 60 6.49 1.72 9.95
N PRO A 61 5.17 1.82 10.25
CA PRO A 61 4.72 2.27 11.55
C PRO A 61 5.18 1.32 12.65
N LYS A 62 5.08 1.83 13.89
CA LYS A 62 5.37 1.04 15.08
C LYS A 62 4.28 -0.01 15.31
N CYS A 63 4.39 -1.15 14.63
CA CYS A 63 3.49 -2.30 14.77
C CYS A 63 4.26 -3.61 15.00
N LYS A 64 3.58 -4.63 15.53
CA LYS A 64 4.18 -5.95 15.76
C LYS A 64 4.17 -6.76 14.47
N PHE A 65 5.34 -7.26 14.09
CA PHE A 65 5.51 -8.11 12.90
C PHE A 65 5.61 -9.57 13.29
N ASN A 66 5.02 -10.45 12.48
CA ASN A 66 5.22 -11.88 12.58
C ASN A 66 6.45 -12.32 11.74
N PRO A 67 6.96 -13.56 11.90
CA PRO A 67 8.14 -14.03 11.18
C PRO A 67 8.03 -13.97 9.64
N ASN A 68 6.82 -14.14 9.09
CA ASN A 68 6.60 -14.09 7.64
C ASN A 68 6.64 -12.64 7.13
N GLU A 69 6.08 -11.70 7.88
CA GLU A 69 6.12 -10.27 7.57
C GLU A 69 7.54 -9.72 7.68
N ILE A 70 8.33 -10.16 8.67
CA ILE A 70 9.73 -9.75 8.84
C ILE A 70 10.55 -10.08 7.58
N LYS A 71 10.38 -11.28 7.02
CA LYS A 71 11.05 -11.68 5.76
C LYS A 71 10.57 -10.88 4.55
N LEU A 72 9.36 -10.34 4.61
CA LEU A 72 8.75 -9.59 3.52
C LEU A 72 9.10 -8.10 3.52
N LYS A 73 9.43 -7.53 4.69
CA LYS A 73 9.64 -6.06 4.86
C LYS A 73 10.51 -5.42 3.79
N GLU A 74 11.64 -6.05 3.46
CA GLU A 74 12.61 -5.50 2.50
C GLU A 74 12.06 -5.38 1.08
N LYS A 75 11.02 -6.16 0.74
CA LYS A 75 10.42 -6.20 -0.60
C LYS A 75 9.00 -5.64 -0.63
N PHE A 76 8.33 -5.56 0.52
CA PHE A 76 6.93 -5.19 0.65
C PHE A 76 6.56 -3.95 -0.16
N TRP A 77 7.26 -2.83 0.03
CA TRP A 77 6.91 -1.57 -0.65
C TRP A 77 7.11 -1.67 -2.17
N GLY A 78 8.18 -2.33 -2.63
CA GLY A 78 8.40 -2.56 -4.06
C GLY A 78 7.32 -3.45 -4.69
N ASP A 79 6.96 -4.55 -4.03
CA ASP A 79 5.93 -5.47 -4.48
C ASP A 79 4.53 -4.82 -4.43
N ALA A 80 4.26 -4.02 -3.39
CA ALA A 80 3.01 -3.26 -3.24
C ALA A 80 2.87 -2.16 -4.29
N ILE A 81 3.92 -1.37 -4.55
CA ILE A 81 3.92 -0.36 -5.61
C ILE A 81 3.69 -1.02 -6.97
N THR A 82 4.36 -2.14 -7.24
CA THR A 82 4.18 -2.91 -8.49
C THR A 82 2.74 -3.40 -8.63
N CYS A 83 2.17 -3.98 -7.57
CA CYS A 83 0.77 -4.41 -7.53
C CYS A 83 -0.17 -3.22 -7.77
N TRP A 84 -0.08 -2.17 -6.96
CA TRP A 84 -0.96 -0.99 -7.07
C TRP A 84 -0.85 -0.29 -8.43
N ASN A 85 0.33 -0.24 -9.03
CA ASN A 85 0.52 0.26 -10.39
C ASN A 85 -0.22 -0.61 -11.42
N SER A 86 0.01 -1.93 -11.40
CA SER A 86 -0.66 -2.87 -12.31
C SER A 86 -2.19 -2.91 -12.18
N ARG A 87 -2.72 -2.54 -11.01
CA ARG A 87 -4.16 -2.49 -10.72
C ARG A 87 -4.77 -1.09 -10.94
N GLY A 88 -3.97 -0.12 -11.38
CA GLY A 88 -4.42 1.25 -11.65
C GLY A 88 -4.77 2.06 -10.38
N LEU A 89 -4.23 1.68 -9.22
CA LEU A 89 -4.49 2.35 -7.94
C LEU A 89 -3.53 3.52 -7.67
N LEU A 90 -2.37 3.55 -8.33
CA LEU A 90 -1.43 4.66 -8.20
C LEU A 90 -1.76 5.73 -9.24
N THR A 91 -2.38 6.81 -8.77
CA THR A 91 -2.59 8.02 -9.58
C THR A 91 -1.41 8.98 -9.42
N PRO A 92 -1.02 9.74 -10.46
CA PRO A 92 0.03 10.76 -10.34
C PRO A 92 -0.36 11.85 -9.34
N ALA A 93 0.61 12.35 -8.56
CA ALA A 93 0.38 13.43 -7.59
C ALA A 93 0.00 14.77 -8.23
N VAL A 94 0.28 14.95 -9.52
CA VAL A 94 -0.13 16.11 -10.31
C VAL A 94 -1.22 15.65 -11.26
N ALA A 95 -2.43 16.18 -11.14
CA ALA A 95 -3.44 16.06 -12.18
C ALA A 95 -2.82 16.64 -13.46
N THR A 96 -2.49 15.78 -14.42
CA THR A 96 -2.22 16.22 -15.79
C THR A 96 -3.46 16.99 -16.20
N LYS A 97 -3.38 18.33 -16.22
CA LYS A 97 -4.37 19.14 -16.90
C LYS A 97 -4.44 18.57 -18.30
N ALA A 98 -5.56 17.96 -18.66
CA ALA A 98 -5.86 17.63 -20.02
C ALA A 98 -5.63 18.91 -20.84
N ALA A 99 -4.75 18.80 -21.83
CA ALA A 99 -4.43 19.87 -22.77
C ALA A 99 -5.65 20.22 -23.63
#